data_AF-A0A3R9EGN6-F1
#
_entry.id   AF-A0A3R9EGN6-F1
#
_cell.length_a   1.000
_cell.length_b   1.000
_cell.length_c   1.000
_cell.angle_alpha   90.00
_cell.angle_beta   90.00
_cell.angle_gamma   90.00
#
_symmetry.space_group_name_H-M   'P 1'
#
loop_
_entity.id
_entity.type
_entity.pdbx_description
1 polymer ?
#
loop_
_entity_poly.entity_id
_entity_poly.type
_entity_poly.pdbx_seq_one_letter_code
_entity_poly.pdbx_strand_id
1 'polypeptide(L)'
;MNELDMILSIDYLKDNLVLALTGSTMALIGGGSMMGYKTWKTGFRYKNKLQNKYDALGIFLLSIFVSSFATFIVNQIWLGVTNNITFIQTISAILIVGMISLNFMVSGWRQDDQKSINVHCLAIAITAIEYLLNM
;
A
#
# COMPACT_ATOMS: atom_id res chain seq x y z
N MET A 1 18.09 28.19 1.10
CA MET A 1 17.52 27.04 0.37
C MET A 1 16.65 27.66 -0.70
N ASN A 2 17.04 27.52 -1.97
CA ASN A 2 16.33 28.22 -3.06
C ASN A 2 15.00 27.50 -3.35
N GLU A 3 14.01 28.21 -3.87
CA GLU A 3 12.68 27.65 -4.19
C GLU A 3 12.77 26.38 -5.06
N LEU A 4 13.78 26.31 -5.93
CA LEU A 4 14.07 25.17 -6.79
C LEU A 4 14.44 23.89 -6.01
N ASP A 5 15.20 24.02 -4.92
CA ASP A 5 15.59 22.88 -4.06
C ASP A 5 14.37 22.33 -3.31
N MET A 6 13.46 23.23 -2.91
CA MET A 6 12.23 22.88 -2.21
C MET A 6 11.24 22.15 -3.13
N ILE A 7 11.07 22.60 -4.36
CA ILE A 7 10.19 21.93 -5.35
C ILE A 7 10.72 20.53 -5.68
N LEU A 8 12.02 20.40 -5.96
CA LEU A 8 12.67 19.11 -6.21
C LEU A 8 12.51 18.13 -5.03
N SER A 9 12.54 18.63 -3.80
CA SER A 9 12.36 17.78 -2.61
C SER A 9 10.93 17.25 -2.44
N ILE A 10 9.91 18.03 -2.83
CA ILE A 10 8.50 17.64 -2.73
C ILE A 10 8.16 16.61 -3.81
N ASP A 11 8.63 16.82 -5.03
CA ASP A 11 8.40 15.86 -6.13
C ASP A 11 9.09 14.52 -5.83
N TYR A 12 10.32 14.57 -5.30
CA TYR A 12 11.01 13.37 -4.83
C TYR A 12 10.23 12.63 -3.73
N LEU A 13 9.67 13.35 -2.75
CA LEU A 13 8.85 12.73 -1.71
C LEU A 13 7.57 12.10 -2.26
N LYS A 14 6.91 12.75 -3.22
CA LYS A 14 5.71 12.22 -3.89
C LYS A 14 6.01 10.96 -4.68
N ASP A 15 7.09 10.93 -5.45
CA ASP A 15 7.48 9.75 -6.23
C ASP A 15 7.78 8.55 -5.33
N ASN A 16 8.50 8.78 -4.23
CA ASN A 16 8.79 7.74 -3.25
C ASN A 16 7.52 7.23 -2.54
N LEU A 17 6.57 8.13 -2.26
CA LEU A 17 5.28 7.78 -1.66
C LEU A 17 4.45 6.91 -2.62
N VAL A 18 4.35 7.28 -3.90
CA VAL A 18 3.70 6.49 -4.93
C VAL A 18 4.32 5.10 -5.04
N LEU A 19 5.65 5.02 -5.01
CA LEU A 19 6.38 3.76 -5.07
C LEU A 19 6.09 2.89 -3.83
N ALA A 20 6.07 3.47 -2.63
CA ALA A 20 5.74 2.77 -1.39
C ALA A 20 4.28 2.27 -1.36
N LEU A 21 3.32 3.08 -1.82
CA LEU A 21 1.90 2.71 -1.92
C LEU A 21 1.68 1.62 -2.98
N THR A 22 2.37 1.72 -4.11
CA THR A 22 2.36 0.68 -5.15
C THR A 22 2.92 -0.63 -4.61
N GLY A 23 4.09 -0.59 -3.96
CA GLY A 23 4.73 -1.76 -3.37
C GLY A 23 3.88 -2.43 -2.29
N SER A 24 3.28 -1.65 -1.39
CA SER A 24 2.41 -2.18 -0.33
C SER A 24 1.11 -2.79 -0.89
N THR A 25 0.49 -2.14 -1.87
CA THR A 25 -0.70 -2.68 -2.57
C THR A 25 -0.37 -3.97 -3.31
N MET A 26 0.76 -4.02 -4.01
CA MET A 26 1.21 -5.23 -4.70
C MET A 26 1.61 -6.34 -3.72
N ALA A 27 2.13 -6.00 -2.53
CA ALA A 27 2.37 -6.98 -1.48
C ALA A 27 1.07 -7.58 -0.93
N LEU A 28 0.01 -6.77 -0.77
CA LEU A 28 -1.32 -7.25 -0.39
C LEU A 28 -1.96 -8.13 -1.48
N ILE A 29 -1.89 -7.70 -2.74
CA ILE A 29 -2.40 -8.47 -3.89
C ILE A 29 -1.62 -9.79 -4.02
N GLY A 30 -0.28 -9.73 -3.91
CA GLY A 30 0.60 -10.89 -3.96
C GLY A 30 0.33 -11.87 -2.82
N GLY A 31 0.28 -11.38 -1.58
CA GLY A 31 -0.02 -12.19 -0.39
C GLY A 31 -1.41 -12.82 -0.43
N GLY A 32 -2.43 -12.07 -0.87
CA GLY A 32 -3.80 -12.56 -1.01
C GLY A 32 -3.97 -13.57 -2.15
N SER A 33 -3.38 -13.31 -3.32
CA SER A 33 -3.46 -14.21 -4.48
C SER A 33 -2.59 -15.47 -4.31
N MET A 34 -1.52 -15.42 -3.52
CA MET A 34 -0.66 -16.56 -3.20
C MET A 34 -1.26 -17.56 -2.21
N MET A 35 -2.37 -17.26 -1.52
CA MET A 35 -3.02 -18.22 -0.61
C MET A 35 -3.43 -19.55 -1.28
N GLY A 36 -3.60 -19.55 -2.62
CA GLY A 36 -3.88 -20.75 -3.41
C GLY A 36 -2.65 -21.58 -3.80
N TYR A 37 -1.43 -21.06 -3.57
CA TYR A 37 -0.17 -21.69 -3.95
C TYR A 37 0.49 -22.36 -2.75
N LYS A 38 0.82 -23.65 -2.89
CA LYS A 38 1.62 -24.39 -1.91
C LYS A 38 2.74 -25.13 -2.63
N THR A 39 3.97 -24.90 -2.20
CA THR A 39 5.11 -25.75 -2.56
C THR A 39 5.01 -27.05 -1.77
N TRP A 40 5.13 -28.20 -2.43
CA TRP A 40 5.08 -29.51 -1.78
C TRP A 40 6.33 -30.32 -2.14
N LYS A 41 6.68 -31.31 -1.30
CA LYS A 41 7.91 -32.12 -1.43
C LYS A 41 8.09 -32.79 -2.80
N THR A 42 7.01 -32.95 -3.57
CA THR A 42 7.01 -33.65 -4.86
C THR A 42 6.54 -32.78 -6.04
N GLY A 43 6.31 -31.47 -5.85
CA GLY A 43 5.92 -30.57 -6.95
C GLY A 43 5.13 -29.33 -6.53
N PHE A 44 4.51 -28.69 -7.53
CA PHE A 44 3.71 -27.47 -7.34
C PHE A 44 2.23 -27.81 -7.14
N ARG A 45 1.60 -27.22 -6.11
CA ARG A 45 0.15 -27.27 -5.93
C ARG A 45 -0.48 -25.90 -6.12
N TYR A 46 -1.50 -25.84 -6.97
CA TYR A 46 -2.37 -24.69 -7.12
C TYR A 46 -3.82 -25.11 -6.86
N LYS A 47 -4.51 -24.44 -5.93
CA LYS A 47 -5.87 -24.79 -5.47
C LYS A 47 -5.99 -26.27 -5.04
N ASN A 48 -5.02 -26.75 -4.25
CA ASN A 48 -4.90 -28.13 -3.78
C ASN A 48 -4.72 -29.23 -4.86
N LYS A 49 -4.56 -28.87 -6.14
CA LYS A 49 -4.26 -29.83 -7.22
C LYS A 49 -2.77 -29.80 -7.55
N LEU A 50 -2.15 -30.98 -7.67
CA LEU A 50 -0.79 -31.14 -8.20
C LEU A 50 -0.78 -30.72 -9.66
N GLN A 51 0.12 -29.82 -10.00
CA GLN A 51 0.28 -29.29 -11.35
C GLN A 51 1.38 -30.06 -12.07
N ASN A 52 1.17 -30.35 -13.36
CA ASN A 52 2.23 -30.89 -14.21
C ASN A 52 3.33 -29.82 -14.41
N LYS A 53 4.54 -30.22 -14.78
CA LYS A 53 5.69 -29.30 -14.95
C LYS A 53 5.40 -28.16 -15.93
N TYR A 54 4.70 -28.46 -17.03
CA TYR A 54 4.31 -27.48 -18.04
C TYR A 54 3.21 -26.54 -17.56
N ASP A 55 2.21 -27.07 -16.84
CA ASP A 55 1.13 -26.28 -16.26
C ASP A 55 1.66 -25.33 -15.18
N ALA A 56 2.56 -25.82 -14.32
CA ALA A 56 3.23 -25.01 -13.31
C ALA A 56 4.06 -23.88 -13.94
N LEU A 57 4.76 -24.16 -15.04
CA LEU A 57 5.52 -23.15 -15.79
C LEU A 57 4.60 -22.11 -16.42
N GLY A 58 3.49 -22.53 -17.04
CA GLY A 58 2.50 -21.62 -17.63
C GLY A 58 1.87 -20.71 -16.58
N ILE A 59 1.50 -21.27 -15.43
CA ILE A 59 0.96 -20.53 -14.29
C ILE A 59 1.99 -19.52 -13.75
N PHE A 60 3.26 -19.93 -13.63
CA PHE A 60 4.34 -19.05 -13.20
C PHE A 60 4.56 -17.87 -14.16
N LEU A 61 4.67 -18.14 -15.46
CA LEU A 61 4.84 -17.10 -16.49
C LEU A 61 3.63 -16.16 -16.55
N LEU A 62 2.42 -16.70 -16.47
CA LEU A 62 1.20 -15.91 -16.40
C LEU A 62 1.19 -15.03 -15.15
N SER A 63 1.61 -15.56 -14.00
CA SER A 63 1.69 -14.78 -12.76
C SER A 63 2.68 -13.62 -12.85
N ILE A 64 3.84 -13.83 -13.49
CA ILE A 64 4.81 -12.75 -13.77
C ILE A 64 4.14 -11.69 -14.63
N PHE A 65 3.57 -12.08 -15.77
CA PHE A 65 2.92 -11.15 -16.69
C PHE A 65 1.80 -10.34 -16.02
N VAL A 66 0.89 -11.03 -15.32
CA VAL A 66 -0.23 -10.39 -14.60
C VAL A 66 0.30 -9.47 -13.50
N SER A 67 1.31 -9.89 -12.74
CA SER A 67 1.89 -9.05 -11.67
C SER A 67 2.56 -7.78 -12.22
N SER A 68 3.29 -7.88 -13.33
CA SER A 68 3.90 -6.73 -13.99
C SER A 68 2.86 -5.76 -14.53
N PHE A 69 1.81 -6.28 -15.18
CA PHE A 69 0.71 -5.46 -15.68
C PHE A 69 -0.10 -4.81 -14.55
N ALA A 70 -0.40 -5.56 -13.50
CA ALA A 70 -1.06 -5.04 -12.30
C ALA A 70 -0.24 -3.96 -11.62
N THR A 71 1.09 -4.13 -11.53
CA THR A 71 1.99 -3.11 -10.97
C THR A 71 1.88 -1.79 -11.73
N PHE A 72 1.85 -1.84 -13.06
CA PHE A 72 1.65 -0.64 -13.88
C PHE A 72 0.31 0.05 -13.60
N ILE A 73 -0.79 -0.71 -13.57
CA ILE A 73 -2.12 -0.16 -13.29
C ILE A 73 -2.17 0.47 -11.89
N VAL A 74 -1.70 -0.26 -10.87
CA VAL A 74 -1.68 0.19 -9.48
C VAL A 74 -0.85 1.46 -9.34
N ASN A 75 0.29 1.54 -10.02
CA ASN A 75 1.12 2.74 -10.04
C ASN A 75 0.38 3.95 -10.66
N GLN A 76 -0.32 3.77 -11.79
CA GLN A 76 -1.10 4.84 -12.41
C GLN A 76 -2.27 5.30 -11.53
N ILE A 77 -2.92 4.37 -10.82
CA ILE A 77 -3.95 4.71 -9.83
C ILE A 77 -3.36 5.58 -8.73
N TRP A 78 -2.24 5.16 -8.13
CA TRP A 78 -1.61 5.91 -7.06
C TRP A 78 -1.09 7.27 -7.52
N LEU A 79 -0.51 7.37 -8.72
CA LEU A 79 -0.14 8.66 -9.33
C LEU A 79 -1.36 9.60 -9.45
N GLY A 80 -2.49 9.08 -9.93
CA GLY A 80 -3.74 9.85 -10.00
C GLY A 80 -4.25 10.29 -8.63
N VAL A 81 -4.13 9.44 -7.61
CA VAL A 81 -4.53 9.74 -6.24
C VAL A 81 -3.60 10.78 -5.61
N THR A 82 -2.28 10.60 -5.67
CA THR A 82 -1.28 11.51 -5.07
C THR A 82 -1.16 12.84 -5.79
N ASN A 83 -1.60 12.95 -7.04
CA ASN A 83 -1.67 14.24 -7.74
C ASN A 83 -2.87 15.08 -7.29
N ASN A 84 -3.95 14.43 -6.83
CA ASN A 84 -5.17 15.09 -6.37
C ASN A 84 -5.23 15.25 -4.85
N ILE A 85 -4.37 14.55 -4.11
CA ILE A 85 -4.29 14.57 -2.65
C ILE A 85 -2.95 15.19 -2.27
N THR A 86 -2.97 16.12 -1.34
CA THR A 86 -1.74 16.70 -0.83
C THR A 86 -0.95 15.67 -0.01
N PHE A 87 0.37 15.85 0.06
CA PHE A 87 1.25 14.95 0.81
C PHE A 87 0.80 14.79 2.28
N ILE A 88 0.33 15.89 2.87
CA ILE A 88 -0.14 15.96 4.25
C ILE A 88 -1.44 15.16 4.44
N GLN A 89 -2.42 15.27 3.54
CA GLN A 89 -3.62 14.42 3.54
C GLN A 89 -3.27 12.93 3.45
N THR A 90 -2.24 12.57 2.68
CA THR A 90 -1.81 11.17 2.56
C THR A 90 -1.22 10.64 3.86
N ILE A 91 -0.42 11.44 4.56
CA ILE A 91 0.10 11.09 5.89
C ILE A 91 -1.06 10.89 6.89
N SER A 92 -2.02 11.81 6.91
CA SER A 92 -3.21 11.68 7.77
C SER A 92 -4.01 10.42 7.47
N ALA A 93 -4.20 10.09 6.19
CA ALA A 93 -4.89 8.87 5.78
C ALA A 93 -4.13 7.60 6.23
N ILE A 94 -2.80 7.56 6.06
CA ILE A 94 -1.96 6.44 6.52
C ILE A 94 -2.04 6.28 8.04
N LEU A 95 -2.02 7.37 8.81
CA LEU A 95 -2.16 7.32 10.26
C LEU A 95 -3.51 6.73 10.67
N ILE A 96 -4.61 7.18 10.06
CA ILE A 96 -5.95 6.69 10.37
C ILE A 96 -6.10 5.20 9.99
N VAL A 97 -5.68 4.82 8.77
CA VAL A 97 -5.76 3.44 8.29
C VAL A 97 -4.84 2.51 9.10
N GLY A 98 -3.65 2.98 9.46
CA GLY A 98 -2.72 2.27 10.33
C GLY A 98 -3.34 1.98 11.70
N MET A 99 -4.00 2.97 12.31
CA MET A 99 -4.70 2.80 13.58
C MET A 99 -5.87 1.84 13.51
N ILE A 100 -6.65 1.87 12.41
CA ILE A 100 -7.69 0.87 12.15
C ILE A 100 -7.08 -0.53 12.04
N SER A 101 -5.99 -0.68 11.30
CA SER A 101 -5.33 -1.97 11.11
C SER A 101 -4.80 -2.56 12.41
N LEU A 102 -4.19 -1.74 13.28
CA LEU A 102 -3.70 -2.16 14.59
C LEU A 102 -4.81 -2.69 15.49
N ASN A 103 -5.98 -2.06 15.47
CA ASN A 103 -7.16 -2.51 16.23
C ASN A 103 -7.65 -3.90 15.81
N PHE A 104 -7.50 -4.25 14.53
CA PHE A 104 -7.90 -5.58 14.04
C PHE A 104 -6.78 -6.63 14.13
N MET A 105 -5.50 -6.22 14.09
CA MET A 105 -4.37 -7.15 14.00
C MET A 105 -3.68 -7.42 15.35
N VAL A 106 -3.71 -6.48 16.29
CA VAL A 106 -2.98 -6.60 17.56
C VAL A 106 -3.96 -6.90 18.70
N SER A 107 -3.89 -8.12 19.22
CA SER A 107 -4.69 -8.54 20.37
C SER A 107 -4.40 -7.63 21.58
N GLY A 108 -5.44 -6.92 22.05
CA GLY A 108 -5.35 -6.00 23.19
C GLY A 108 -5.15 -4.53 22.81
N TRP A 109 -5.03 -4.21 21.52
CA TRP A 109 -5.06 -2.82 21.04
C TRP A 109 -6.50 -2.36 20.85
N ARG A 110 -6.89 -1.23 21.47
CA ARG A 110 -8.23 -0.64 21.27
C ARG A 110 -8.13 0.74 20.63
N GLN A 111 -9.07 1.05 19.73
CA GLN A 111 -9.21 2.39 19.17
C GLN A 111 -9.52 3.47 20.22
N ASP A 112 -10.14 3.06 21.32
CA ASP A 112 -10.53 3.98 22.40
C ASP A 112 -9.40 4.22 23.41
N ASP A 113 -8.25 3.57 23.26
CA ASP A 113 -7.10 3.83 24.13
C ASP A 113 -6.54 5.23 23.88
N GLN A 114 -6.08 5.90 24.93
CA GLN A 114 -5.52 7.27 24.85
C GLN A 114 -4.46 7.43 23.75
N LYS A 115 -3.66 6.39 23.52
CA LYS A 115 -2.63 6.38 22.47
C LYS A 115 -3.24 6.44 21.07
N SER A 116 -4.30 5.67 20.82
CA SER A 116 -5.03 5.66 19.56
C SER A 116 -5.75 6.99 19.32
N ILE A 117 -6.41 7.53 20.34
CA ILE A 117 -7.08 8.83 20.28
C ILE A 117 -6.09 9.94 19.94
N ASN A 118 -4.91 9.95 20.56
CA ASN A 118 -3.88 10.96 20.27
C ASN A 118 -3.44 10.91 18.80
N VAL A 119 -3.29 9.72 18.21
CA VAL A 119 -2.92 9.57 16.79
C VAL A 119 -4.05 10.03 15.87
N HIS A 120 -5.31 9.72 16.20
CA HIS A 120 -6.47 10.23 15.45
C HIS A 120 -6.60 11.75 15.54
N CYS A 121 -6.45 12.34 16.73
CA CYS A 121 -6.45 13.79 16.92
C CYS A 121 -5.31 14.46 16.14
N LEU A 122 -4.12 13.86 16.12
CA LEU A 122 -3.00 14.36 15.33
C LEU A 122 -3.33 14.34 13.83
N ALA A 123 -3.86 13.23 13.31
CA ALA A 123 -4.22 13.11 11.91
C ALA A 123 -5.30 14.14 11.50
N ILE A 124 -6.32 14.33 12.34
CA ILE A 124 -7.38 15.33 12.11
C ILE A 124 -6.82 16.74 12.18
N ALA A 125 -5.98 17.06 13.17
CA ALA A 125 -5.38 18.38 13.33
C ALA A 125 -4.49 18.73 12.13
N ILE A 126 -3.68 17.78 11.67
CA ILE A 126 -2.83 17.94 10.49
C ILE A 126 -3.67 18.26 9.25
N THR A 127 -4.76 17.53 9.00
CA THR A 127 -5.66 17.78 7.87
C THR A 127 -6.42 19.11 8.01
N ALA A 128 -6.85 19.46 9.22
CA ALA A 128 -7.55 20.72 9.47
C ALA A 128 -6.64 21.94 9.27
N ILE A 129 -5.38 21.86 9.73
CA ILE A 129 -4.37 22.90 9.52
C ILE A 129 -4.12 23.10 8.03
N GLU A 130 -3.98 22.02 7.27
CA GLU A 130 -3.80 22.11 5.84
C GLU A 130 -4.99 22.72 5.11
N TYR A 131 -6.21 22.35 5.51
CA TYR A 131 -7.42 22.93 4.94
C TYR A 131 -7.51 24.44 5.22
N LEU A 132 -7.11 24.88 6.42
CA LEU A 132 -7.06 26.30 6.80
C LEU A 132 -5.96 27.07 6.08
N LEU A 133 -4.84 26.44 5.73
CA LEU A 133 -3.71 27.08 5.04
C LEU A 133 -3.91 27.19 3.52
N ASN A 134 -4.79 26.37 2.93
CA ASN A 134 -5.10 26.37 1.49
C ASN A 134 -6.44 27.08 1.16
N MET A 135 -7.07 27.76 2.13
CA MET A 135 -8.17 28.71 1.94
C MET A 135 -7.64 30.11 1.64
#